data_AF-A0A849FS97-F1
#
_entry.id   AF-A0A849FS97-F1
#
_cell.length_a   1.000
_cell.length_b   1.000
_cell.length_c   1.000
_cell.angle_alpha   90.00
_cell.angle_beta   90.00
_cell.angle_gamma   90.00
#
_symmetry.space_group_name_H-M   'P 1'
#
loop_
_entity.id
_entity.type
_entity.pdbx_description
1 polymer ?
#
loop_
_entity_poly.entity_id
_entity_poly.type
_entity_poly.pdbx_seq_one_letter_code
_entity_poly.pdbx_strand_id
1 'polypeptide(L)'
;MHLSPIKLVFFVLAGILLSFSSTNAQETEYDRHIKVSLRMIGHQILLGSNDSTSRVLPINKEKDRYRIQFESEFEFKPAQLVTIIDRVAKETGLARSFIVEVEDCESGELVYSFKMDDSAKSDIIPCQGRVQPKSCYKIWFTLLETSSSNKAMLTTFSEPTTRFTERPIKLSYIIALAMFSILALILFIIWKRKRKLAMDPNLIPLGTYHFDKRNTELIIEHQRIDLTGKEADLL
;
A
#
# COMPACT_ATOMS: atom_id res chain seq x y z
N MET A 1 37.69 16.26 -7.71
CA MET A 1 37.15 14.94 -8.12
C MET A 1 35.94 15.14 -9.01
N HIS A 2 36.09 14.99 -10.34
CA HIS A 2 34.99 15.13 -11.28
C HIS A 2 34.31 13.75 -11.43
N LEU A 3 33.25 13.48 -10.65
CA LEU A 3 32.49 12.24 -10.81
C LEU A 3 31.90 12.19 -12.22
N SER A 4 32.13 11.09 -12.93
CA SER A 4 31.58 10.91 -14.28
C SER A 4 30.06 10.86 -14.22
N PRO A 5 29.35 11.43 -15.22
CA PRO A 5 27.89 11.48 -15.23
C PRO A 5 27.23 10.08 -15.11
N ILE A 6 27.94 9.04 -15.56
CA ILE A 6 27.51 7.64 -15.48
C ILE A 6 27.43 7.14 -14.03
N LYS A 7 28.39 7.53 -13.17
CA LYS A 7 28.38 7.13 -11.75
C LYS A 7 27.22 7.76 -10.98
N LEU A 8 26.81 8.97 -11.38
CA LEU A 8 25.72 9.69 -10.75
C LEU A 8 24.34 9.09 -11.13
N VAL A 9 24.19 8.63 -12.37
CA VAL A 9 22.98 7.88 -12.80
C VAL A 9 22.87 6.55 -12.06
N PHE A 10 23.98 5.82 -11.89
CA PHE A 10 23.97 4.54 -11.18
C PHE A 10 23.59 4.71 -9.69
N PHE A 11 24.06 5.79 -9.05
CA PHE A 11 23.72 6.11 -7.67
C PHE A 11 22.22 6.47 -7.50
N VAL A 12 21.66 7.21 -8.45
CA VAL A 12 20.23 7.54 -8.49
C VAL A 12 19.36 6.29 -8.70
N LEU A 13 19.76 5.40 -9.61
CA LEU A 13 19.04 4.14 -9.88
C LEU A 13 19.06 3.20 -8.67
N ALA A 14 20.19 3.11 -7.97
CA ALA A 14 20.31 2.32 -6.74
C ALA A 14 19.43 2.86 -5.60
N GLY A 15 19.30 4.19 -5.47
CA GLY A 15 18.39 4.82 -4.51
C GLY A 15 16.89 4.55 -4.79
N ILE A 16 16.51 4.44 -6.06
CA ILE A 16 15.14 4.09 -6.46
C ILE A 16 14.83 2.63 -6.09
N LEU A 17 15.77 1.70 -6.31
CA LEU A 17 15.61 0.28 -5.96
C LEU A 17 15.49 0.05 -4.45
N LEU A 18 16.20 0.82 -3.63
CA LEU A 18 16.13 0.72 -2.17
C LEU A 18 14.82 1.29 -1.59
N SER A 19 14.11 2.13 -2.33
CA SER A 19 12.85 2.75 -1.88
C SER A 19 11.62 1.84 -2.00
N PHE A 20 11.75 0.66 -2.63
CA PHE A 20 10.66 -0.33 -2.76
C PHE A 20 10.55 -1.28 -1.55
N SER A 21 11.46 -1.20 -0.59
CA SER A 21 11.47 -2.11 0.54
C SER A 21 10.60 -1.62 1.70
N SER A 22 9.58 -2.41 2.01
CA SER A 22 8.77 -2.45 3.23
C SER A 22 7.68 -1.37 3.43
N THR A 23 6.50 -1.64 2.86
CA THR A 23 5.24 -1.17 3.46
C THR A 23 4.88 -2.05 4.65
N ASN A 24 5.35 -1.70 5.84
CA ASN A 24 4.73 -2.21 7.07
C ASN A 24 3.40 -1.47 7.27
N ALA A 25 2.29 -2.19 7.22
CA ALA A 25 0.99 -1.64 7.55
C ALA A 25 0.97 -1.30 9.04
N GLN A 26 1.02 -0.02 9.38
CA GLN A 26 0.93 0.43 10.77
C GLN A 26 -0.48 0.12 11.31
N GLU A 27 -0.54 -0.64 12.40
CA GLU A 27 -1.79 -0.99 13.08
C GLU A 27 -2.45 0.28 13.66
N THR A 28 -3.68 0.55 13.25
CA THR A 28 -4.44 1.73 13.70
C THR A 28 -5.12 1.46 15.04
N GLU A 29 -5.42 2.50 15.81
CA GLU A 29 -6.23 2.39 17.04
C GLU A 29 -7.58 1.70 16.80
N TYR A 30 -8.21 2.00 15.66
CA TYR A 30 -9.43 1.34 15.19
C TYR A 30 -9.26 -0.17 15.00
N ASP A 31 -8.14 -0.60 14.41
CA ASP A 31 -7.84 -2.04 14.22
C ASP A 31 -7.67 -2.76 15.57
N ARG A 32 -7.04 -2.09 16.55
CA ARG A 32 -6.93 -2.62 17.92
C ARG A 32 -8.29 -2.77 18.59
N HIS A 33 -9.17 -1.76 18.45
CA HIS A 33 -10.53 -1.82 18.97
C HIS A 33 -11.32 -3.00 18.39
N ILE A 34 -11.22 -3.22 17.07
CA ILE A 34 -11.84 -4.37 16.41
C ILE A 34 -11.31 -5.68 17.00
N LYS A 35 -9.98 -5.83 17.10
CA LYS A 35 -9.36 -7.06 17.63
C LYS A 35 -9.79 -7.38 19.06
N VAL A 36 -9.87 -6.38 19.94
CA VAL A 36 -10.33 -6.57 21.32
C VAL A 36 -11.81 -7.00 21.35
N SER A 37 -12.66 -6.36 20.55
CA SER A 37 -14.09 -6.67 20.47
C SER A 37 -14.34 -8.09 19.94
N LEU A 38 -13.61 -8.49 18.89
CA LEU A 38 -13.68 -9.85 18.33
C LEU A 38 -13.12 -10.90 19.29
N ARG A 39 -12.11 -10.56 20.09
CA ARG A 39 -11.63 -11.44 21.16
C ARG A 39 -12.69 -11.65 22.24
N MET A 40 -13.47 -10.61 22.57
CA MET A 40 -14.61 -10.73 23.48
C MET A 40 -15.73 -11.60 22.89
N ILE A 41 -16.02 -11.47 21.58
CA ILE A 41 -16.93 -12.39 20.87
C ILE A 41 -16.46 -13.84 21.03
N GLY A 42 -15.19 -14.13 20.71
CA GLY A 42 -14.65 -15.48 20.85
C GLY A 42 -14.77 -16.01 22.28
N HIS A 43 -14.47 -15.16 23.29
CA HIS A 43 -14.61 -15.54 24.69
C HIS A 43 -16.05 -15.91 25.05
N GLN A 44 -17.03 -15.10 24.64
CA GLN A 44 -18.45 -15.37 24.92
C GLN A 44 -18.97 -16.62 24.19
N ILE A 45 -18.44 -16.93 23.00
CA ILE A 45 -18.74 -18.17 22.29
C ILE A 45 -18.27 -19.39 23.09
N LEU A 46 -17.02 -19.38 23.58
CA LEU A 46 -16.48 -20.47 24.40
C LEU A 46 -17.31 -20.67 25.68
N LEU A 47 -17.67 -19.59 26.37
CA LEU A 47 -18.56 -19.68 27.53
C LEU A 47 -19.93 -20.28 27.17
N GLY A 48 -20.48 -19.90 26.02
CA GLY A 48 -21.73 -20.47 25.50
C GLY A 48 -21.65 -21.96 25.18
N SER A 49 -20.46 -22.47 24.84
CA SER A 49 -20.15 -23.90 24.69
C SER A 49 -19.64 -24.56 25.98
N ASN A 50 -19.82 -23.91 27.13
CA ASN A 50 -19.43 -24.41 28.45
C ASN A 50 -17.91 -24.63 28.62
N ASP A 51 -17.11 -23.83 27.91
CA ASP A 51 -15.64 -23.78 27.99
C ASP A 51 -15.19 -22.42 28.56
N SER A 52 -14.66 -22.42 29.77
CA SER A 52 -14.19 -21.21 30.47
C SER A 52 -12.66 -21.10 30.53
N THR A 53 -11.95 -22.09 30.02
CA THR A 53 -10.49 -22.22 30.19
C THR A 53 -9.72 -22.04 28.89
N SER A 54 -10.31 -22.46 27.76
CA SER A 54 -9.62 -22.42 26.47
C SER A 54 -9.42 -20.98 25.99
N ARG A 55 -8.33 -20.77 25.26
CA ARG A 55 -7.97 -19.43 24.79
C ARG A 55 -8.60 -19.13 23.43
N VAL A 56 -8.94 -17.86 23.25
CA VAL A 56 -9.09 -17.28 21.92
C VAL A 56 -7.69 -16.95 21.39
N LEU A 57 -7.33 -17.56 20.26
CA LEU A 57 -6.05 -17.36 19.59
C LEU A 57 -5.95 -15.95 18.96
N PRO A 58 -4.75 -15.51 18.53
CA PRO A 58 -4.58 -14.17 17.97
C PRO A 58 -5.53 -13.87 16.80
N ILE A 59 -6.18 -12.70 16.86
CA ILE A 59 -7.06 -12.21 15.80
C ILE A 59 -6.21 -11.73 14.63
N ASN A 60 -6.37 -12.37 13.47
CA ASN A 60 -5.66 -12.03 12.25
C ASN A 60 -6.59 -11.32 11.27
N LYS A 61 -6.11 -10.25 10.64
CA LYS A 61 -6.82 -9.57 9.56
C LYS A 61 -6.31 -10.08 8.23
N GLU A 62 -7.22 -10.53 7.37
CA GLU A 62 -6.93 -10.94 6.01
C GLU A 62 -7.83 -10.17 5.06
N LYS A 63 -7.24 -9.26 4.28
CA LYS A 63 -7.97 -8.30 3.44
C LYS A 63 -8.97 -7.50 4.29
N ASP A 64 -10.27 -7.68 4.04
CA ASP A 64 -11.36 -6.94 4.69
C ASP A 64 -12.08 -7.76 5.79
N ARG A 65 -11.56 -8.95 6.10
CA ARG A 65 -12.14 -9.88 7.08
C ARG A 65 -11.20 -10.09 8.25
N TYR A 66 -11.77 -10.39 9.41
CA TYR A 66 -11.04 -10.73 10.62
C TYR A 66 -11.32 -12.17 11.02
N ARG A 67 -10.27 -12.91 11.39
CA ARG A 67 -10.33 -14.32 11.75
C ARG A 67 -10.26 -14.50 13.26
N ILE A 68 -11.27 -15.15 13.82
CA ILE A 68 -11.30 -15.64 15.21
C ILE A 68 -11.00 -17.14 15.18
N GLN A 69 -10.02 -17.55 15.98
CA GLN A 69 -9.63 -18.94 16.14
C GLN A 69 -9.61 -19.32 17.62
N PHE A 70 -9.84 -20.61 17.88
CA PHE A 70 -9.98 -21.16 19.22
C PHE A 70 -8.92 -22.22 19.47
N GLU A 71 -8.52 -22.37 20.72
CA GLU A 71 -7.60 -23.45 21.14
C GLU A 71 -8.30 -24.81 21.20
N SER A 72 -9.59 -24.83 21.51
CA SER A 72 -10.40 -26.04 21.63
C SER A 72 -11.49 -26.12 20.55
N GLU A 73 -11.90 -27.35 20.25
CA GLU A 73 -13.09 -27.65 19.47
C GLU A 73 -14.36 -27.39 20.29
N PHE A 74 -15.40 -26.90 19.63
CA PHE A 74 -16.67 -26.59 20.28
C PHE A 74 -17.85 -26.97 19.39
N GLU A 75 -18.98 -27.30 20.02
CA GLU A 75 -20.28 -27.37 19.35
C GLU A 75 -20.98 -26.00 19.47
N PHE A 76 -21.85 -25.67 18.52
CA PHE A 76 -22.61 -24.43 18.63
C PHE A 76 -24.02 -24.52 18.06
N LYS A 77 -24.92 -23.76 18.67
CA LYS A 77 -26.26 -23.52 18.13
C LYS A 77 -26.27 -22.21 17.36
N PRO A 78 -26.63 -22.19 16.07
CA PRO A 78 -26.64 -20.98 15.27
C PRO A 78 -27.41 -19.81 15.90
N ALA A 79 -28.56 -20.05 16.53
CA ALA A 79 -29.32 -19.02 17.24
C ALA A 79 -28.53 -18.35 18.39
N GLN A 80 -27.81 -19.15 19.19
CA GLN A 80 -26.99 -18.66 20.29
C GLN A 80 -25.78 -17.90 19.77
N LEU A 81 -25.11 -18.43 18.74
CA LEU A 81 -23.97 -17.79 18.09
C LEU A 81 -24.34 -16.39 17.58
N VAL A 82 -25.45 -16.27 16.86
CA VAL A 82 -25.95 -14.99 16.33
C VAL A 82 -26.24 -14.02 17.48
N THR A 83 -26.92 -14.47 18.53
CA THR A 83 -27.26 -13.64 19.69
C THR A 83 -26.01 -13.13 20.40
N ILE A 84 -25.00 -13.99 20.60
CA ILE A 84 -23.73 -13.61 21.23
C ILE A 84 -23.01 -12.55 20.39
N ILE A 85 -22.87 -12.78 19.09
CA ILE A 85 -22.13 -11.88 18.20
C ILE A 85 -22.84 -10.53 18.09
N ASP A 86 -24.15 -10.53 17.86
CA ASP A 86 -24.95 -9.30 17.75
C ASP A 86 -24.89 -8.47 19.04
N ARG A 87 -25.07 -9.12 20.20
CA ARG A 87 -25.00 -8.46 21.50
C ARG A 87 -23.64 -7.80 21.72
N VAL A 88 -22.55 -8.55 21.56
CA VAL A 88 -21.19 -8.02 21.78
C VAL A 88 -20.85 -6.93 20.77
N ALA A 89 -21.25 -7.09 19.49
CA ALA A 89 -21.02 -6.08 18.46
C ALA A 89 -21.70 -4.74 18.81
N LYS A 90 -22.92 -4.79 19.35
CA LYS A 90 -23.66 -3.61 19.82
C LYS A 90 -23.06 -3.01 21.09
N GLU A 91 -22.78 -3.82 22.10
CA GLU A 91 -22.23 -3.38 23.40
C GLU A 91 -20.86 -2.69 23.25
N THR A 92 -20.03 -3.18 22.33
CA THR A 92 -18.70 -2.61 22.05
C THR A 92 -18.72 -1.48 21.04
N GLY A 93 -19.85 -1.22 20.37
CA GLY A 93 -19.90 -0.29 19.24
C GLY A 93 -19.03 -0.74 18.07
N LEU A 94 -18.80 -2.06 17.91
CA LEU A 94 -17.96 -2.62 16.86
C LEU A 94 -18.54 -2.39 15.46
N ALA A 95 -19.81 -2.80 15.26
CA ALA A 95 -20.50 -2.68 13.99
C ALA A 95 -22.01 -2.86 14.20
N ARG A 96 -22.81 -2.23 13.33
CA ARG A 96 -24.25 -2.49 13.23
C ARG A 96 -24.61 -3.36 12.03
N SER A 97 -23.75 -3.40 11.02
CA SER A 97 -23.92 -4.23 9.83
C SER A 97 -22.65 -5.03 9.59
N PHE A 98 -22.78 -6.36 9.47
CA PHE A 98 -21.65 -7.27 9.33
C PHE A 98 -22.08 -8.61 8.76
N ILE A 99 -21.11 -9.35 8.22
CA ILE A 99 -21.27 -10.75 7.80
C ILE A 99 -20.38 -11.62 8.68
N VAL A 100 -20.94 -12.75 9.10
CA VAL A 100 -20.20 -13.80 9.81
C VAL A 100 -20.21 -15.06 8.98
N GLU A 101 -19.05 -15.69 8.85
CA GLU A 101 -18.86 -16.97 8.18
C GLU A 101 -18.12 -17.91 9.14
N VAL A 102 -18.60 -19.13 9.30
CA VAL A 102 -17.99 -20.18 10.11
C VAL A 102 -17.48 -21.24 9.15
N GLU A 103 -16.17 -21.46 9.12
CA GLU A 103 -15.54 -22.49 8.30
C GLU A 103 -14.98 -23.59 9.20
N ASP A 104 -14.98 -24.81 8.67
CA ASP A 104 -14.24 -25.93 9.27
C ASP A 104 -12.72 -25.68 9.15
N CYS A 105 -11.96 -26.03 10.19
CA CYS A 105 -10.51 -25.83 10.20
C CYS A 105 -9.77 -26.69 9.19
N GLU A 106 -10.19 -27.95 9.01
CA GLU A 106 -9.49 -28.96 8.22
C GLU A 106 -9.84 -28.84 6.75
N SER A 107 -11.14 -28.84 6.42
CA SER A 107 -11.59 -28.75 5.03
C SER A 107 -11.53 -27.33 4.48
N GLY A 108 -11.63 -26.33 5.36
CA GLY A 108 -11.78 -24.93 4.97
C GLY A 108 -13.14 -24.59 4.35
N GLU A 109 -14.09 -25.52 4.39
CA GLU A 109 -15.42 -25.33 3.81
C GLU A 109 -16.31 -24.47 4.72
N LEU A 110 -17.20 -23.70 4.10
CA LEU A 110 -18.20 -22.89 4.78
C LEU A 110 -19.28 -23.77 5.40
N VAL A 111 -19.32 -23.83 6.72
CA VAL A 111 -20.29 -24.62 7.50
C VAL A 111 -21.55 -23.81 7.82
N TYR A 112 -21.38 -22.52 8.12
CA TYR A 112 -22.51 -21.64 8.46
C TYR A 112 -22.19 -20.19 8.12
N SER A 113 -23.20 -19.39 7.76
CA SER A 113 -23.04 -17.95 7.59
C SER A 113 -24.33 -17.20 7.88
N PHE A 114 -24.21 -15.94 8.28
CA PHE A 114 -25.33 -15.04 8.42
C PHE A 114 -24.91 -13.58 8.19
N LYS A 115 -25.88 -12.75 7.85
CA LYS A 115 -25.71 -11.29 7.71
C LYS A 115 -26.57 -10.59 8.75
N MET A 116 -25.97 -9.64 9.47
CA MET A 116 -26.66 -8.66 10.28
C MET A 116 -26.62 -7.30 9.57
N ASP A 117 -27.72 -6.59 9.61
CA ASP A 117 -27.89 -5.27 9.02
C ASP A 117 -28.28 -4.25 10.12
N ASP A 118 -28.08 -2.96 9.87
CA ASP A 118 -28.43 -1.92 10.86
C ASP A 118 -29.95 -1.90 11.11
N SER A 119 -30.71 -2.27 10.08
CA SER A 119 -32.14 -2.53 10.20
C SER A 119 -32.41 -4.04 10.24
N ALA A 120 -33.01 -4.53 11.33
CA ALA A 120 -33.36 -5.94 11.51
C ALA A 120 -34.25 -6.52 10.37
N LYS A 121 -34.85 -5.66 9.53
CA LYS A 121 -35.63 -6.06 8.35
C LYS A 121 -34.79 -6.68 7.24
N SER A 122 -33.47 -6.50 7.27
CA SER A 122 -32.54 -6.94 6.22
C SER A 122 -31.56 -8.01 6.69
N ASP A 123 -31.78 -8.56 7.89
CA ASP A 123 -31.00 -9.66 8.44
C ASP A 123 -31.26 -10.95 7.66
N ILE A 124 -30.21 -11.74 7.46
CA ILE A 124 -30.30 -13.05 6.80
C ILE A 124 -29.67 -14.06 7.75
N ILE A 125 -30.52 -14.75 8.51
CA ILE A 125 -30.09 -15.69 9.55
C ILE A 125 -30.72 -17.07 9.30
N PRO A 126 -30.05 -17.95 8.53
CA PRO A 126 -30.56 -19.28 8.22
C PRO A 126 -30.39 -20.27 9.40
N CYS A 127 -31.08 -21.42 9.33
CA CYS A 127 -30.76 -22.63 10.10
C CYS A 127 -30.64 -22.48 11.65
N GLN A 128 -31.33 -21.51 12.26
CA GLN A 128 -31.21 -21.17 13.69
C GLN A 128 -31.32 -22.35 14.67
N GLY A 129 -32.15 -23.35 14.35
CA GLY A 129 -32.41 -24.51 15.20
C GLY A 129 -31.49 -25.72 14.99
N ARG A 130 -30.56 -25.70 14.01
CA ARG A 130 -29.70 -26.84 13.69
C ARG A 130 -28.36 -26.75 14.39
N VAL A 131 -28.20 -27.50 15.47
CA VAL A 131 -26.94 -27.61 16.21
C VAL A 131 -25.84 -28.11 15.28
N GLN A 132 -24.71 -27.41 15.26
CA GLN A 132 -23.51 -27.87 14.56
C GLN A 132 -22.71 -28.79 15.51
N PRO A 133 -22.18 -29.91 15.01
CA PRO A 133 -21.45 -30.86 15.83
C PRO A 133 -20.21 -30.23 16.45
N LYS A 134 -19.64 -30.89 17.46
CA LYS A 134 -18.35 -30.50 18.01
C LYS A 134 -17.25 -30.74 16.96
N SER A 135 -16.57 -29.67 16.54
CA SER A 135 -15.44 -29.72 15.61
C SER A 135 -14.53 -28.51 15.80
N CYS A 136 -13.43 -28.45 15.05
CA CYS A 136 -12.61 -27.26 14.93
C CYS A 136 -13.24 -26.27 13.94
N TYR A 137 -13.59 -25.09 14.45
CA TYR A 137 -14.13 -24.01 13.63
C TYR A 137 -13.28 -22.75 13.70
N LYS A 138 -13.21 -22.04 12.57
CA LYS A 138 -12.72 -20.66 12.46
C LYS A 138 -13.88 -19.76 12.09
N ILE A 139 -13.94 -18.58 12.71
CA ILE A 139 -15.00 -17.60 12.43
C ILE A 139 -14.38 -16.41 11.73
N TRP A 140 -14.95 -16.07 10.58
CA TRP A 140 -14.66 -14.85 9.86
C TRP A 140 -15.70 -13.79 10.14
N PHE A 141 -15.23 -12.59 10.43
CA PHE A 141 -16.05 -11.42 10.67
C PHE A 141 -15.70 -10.33 9.65
N THR A 142 -16.69 -9.92 8.87
CA THR A 142 -16.54 -8.91 7.83
C THR A 142 -17.42 -7.71 8.17
N LEU A 143 -16.83 -6.54 8.37
CA LEU A 143 -17.58 -5.32 8.61
C LEU A 143 -18.20 -4.84 7.30
N LEU A 144 -19.49 -4.47 7.35
CA LEU A 144 -20.16 -3.81 6.23
C LEU A 144 -20.20 -2.32 6.54
N GLU A 145 -19.51 -1.51 5.73
CA GLU A 145 -19.60 -0.06 5.87
C GLU A 145 -21.00 0.41 5.44
N THR A 146 -21.84 0.79 6.41
CA THR A 146 -23.02 1.60 6.14
C THR A 146 -22.54 3.01 5.83
N SER A 147 -22.82 3.48 4.62
CA SER A 147 -22.43 4.80 4.08
C SER A 147 -23.03 6.01 4.83
N SER A 148 -23.60 5.81 6.02
CA SER A 148 -24.16 6.84 6.88
C SER A 148 -24.27 6.37 8.33
N SER A 149 -23.19 6.46 9.12
CA SER A 149 -23.24 6.92 10.52
C SER A 149 -21.87 6.85 11.19
N ASN A 150 -21.34 8.04 11.48
CA ASN A 150 -20.60 8.34 12.71
C ASN A 150 -19.32 7.53 12.99
N LYS A 151 -18.25 7.89 12.27
CA LYS A 151 -16.88 7.99 12.83
C LYS A 151 -16.80 9.10 13.90
N ALA A 152 -17.81 9.17 14.77
CA ALA A 152 -18.08 10.22 15.73
C ALA A 152 -18.74 9.59 16.97
N MET A 153 -18.07 8.63 17.58
CA MET A 153 -18.24 8.34 19.00
C MET A 153 -16.95 7.72 19.51
N LEU A 154 -16.06 8.63 19.92
CA LEU A 154 -14.84 8.50 20.75
C LEU A 154 -13.91 9.66 20.35
N THR A 155 -14.42 10.89 20.46
CA THR A 155 -13.62 12.13 20.43
C THR A 155 -14.16 13.05 21.52
N THR A 156 -13.76 12.74 22.74
CA THR A 156 -13.62 13.71 23.83
C THR A 156 -12.21 13.38 24.31
N PHE A 157 -11.17 14.10 23.91
CA PHE A 157 -10.81 15.43 24.39
C PHE A 157 -10.07 16.27 23.31
N SER A 158 -10.48 17.54 23.19
CA SER A 158 -9.71 18.75 22.78
C SER A 158 -8.69 18.68 21.61
N GLU A 159 -9.06 19.23 20.44
CA GLU A 159 -8.69 20.59 19.96
C GLU A 159 -9.17 20.82 18.50
N PRO A 160 -9.47 22.06 18.08
CA PRO A 160 -9.99 22.35 16.75
C PRO A 160 -8.84 22.60 15.76
N THR A 161 -8.70 21.77 14.74
CA THR A 161 -7.99 22.17 13.52
C THR A 161 -8.57 21.46 12.31
N THR A 162 -9.36 22.24 11.55
CA THR A 162 -9.67 22.15 10.11
C THR A 162 -9.31 20.82 9.42
N ARG A 163 -10.31 19.95 9.21
CA ARG A 163 -10.23 18.84 8.27
C ARG A 163 -10.50 19.33 6.85
N PHE A 164 -9.44 19.57 6.07
CA PHE A 164 -9.49 19.28 4.65
C PHE A 164 -9.19 17.79 4.50
N THR A 165 -10.14 17.05 3.94
CA THR A 165 -9.98 15.66 3.49
C THR A 165 -8.98 15.62 2.34
N GLU A 166 -7.70 15.57 2.66
CA GLU A 166 -6.68 15.18 1.71
C GLU A 166 -6.35 13.70 1.93
N ARG A 167 -6.58 12.88 0.91
CA ARG A 167 -5.90 11.58 0.81
C ARG A 167 -4.42 11.91 0.87
N PRO A 168 -3.66 11.53 1.93
CA PRO A 168 -2.26 11.88 1.96
C PRO A 168 -1.62 11.14 0.79
N ILE A 169 -1.22 11.89 -0.23
CA ILE A 169 -0.34 11.41 -1.28
C ILE A 169 0.83 10.83 -0.50
N LYS A 170 0.97 9.50 -0.51
CA LYS A 170 1.96 8.80 0.31
C LYS A 170 3.30 9.51 0.07
N LEU A 171 4.00 9.89 1.14
CA LEU A 171 5.27 10.64 1.05
C LEU A 171 6.25 9.99 0.06
N SER A 172 6.14 8.67 -0.12
CA SER A 172 6.85 7.89 -1.15
C SER A 172 6.62 8.36 -2.59
N TYR A 173 5.41 8.79 -2.95
CA TYR A 173 5.07 9.28 -4.30
C TYR A 173 5.69 10.66 -4.56
N ILE A 174 5.72 11.54 -3.55
CA ILE A 174 6.38 12.85 -3.62
C ILE A 174 7.89 12.66 -3.79
N ILE A 175 8.49 11.75 -3.02
CA ILE A 175 9.91 11.39 -3.14
C ILE A 175 10.22 10.80 -4.52
N ALA A 176 9.36 9.93 -5.06
CA ALA A 176 9.52 9.36 -6.39
C ALA A 176 9.47 10.43 -7.51
N LEU A 177 8.52 11.36 -7.43
CA LEU A 177 8.43 12.49 -8.36
C LEU A 177 9.67 13.40 -8.30
N ALA A 178 10.14 13.70 -7.09
CA ALA A 178 11.36 14.49 -6.89
C ALA A 178 12.58 13.79 -7.52
N MET A 179 12.76 12.50 -7.26
CA MET A 179 13.86 11.71 -7.85
C MET A 179 13.80 11.67 -9.38
N PHE A 180 12.60 11.51 -9.97
CA PHE A 180 12.42 11.51 -11.42
C PHE A 180 12.74 12.89 -12.04
N SER A 181 12.33 13.97 -11.39
CA SER A 181 12.65 15.34 -11.83
C SER A 181 14.16 15.63 -11.83
N ILE A 182 14.87 15.14 -10.80
CA ILE A 182 16.33 15.28 -10.67
C ILE A 182 17.03 14.48 -11.79
N LEU A 183 16.59 13.25 -12.05
CA LEU A 183 17.15 12.43 -13.14
C LEU A 183 16.93 13.08 -14.52
N ALA A 184 15.74 13.61 -14.78
CA ALA A 184 15.44 14.32 -16.02
C ALA A 184 16.33 15.58 -16.18
N LEU A 185 16.55 16.34 -15.11
CA LEU A 185 17.44 17.51 -15.12
C LEU A 185 18.89 17.13 -15.43
N ILE A 186 19.39 16.05 -14.82
CA ILE A 186 20.76 15.54 -15.07
C ILE A 186 20.91 15.14 -16.54
N LEU A 187 19.95 14.37 -17.09
CA LEU A 187 19.96 13.97 -18.49
C LEU A 187 19.90 15.19 -19.42
N PHE A 188 19.09 16.19 -19.10
CA PHE A 188 18.99 17.44 -19.84
C PHE A 188 20.32 18.21 -19.85
N ILE A 189 21.02 18.29 -18.71
CA ILE A 189 22.34 18.94 -18.61
C ILE A 189 23.39 18.20 -19.44
N ILE A 190 23.41 16.86 -19.38
CA ILE A 190 24.33 16.04 -20.20
C ILE A 190 24.05 16.26 -21.69
N TRP A 191 22.77 16.28 -22.07
CA TRP A 191 22.36 16.49 -23.46
C TRP A 191 22.74 17.88 -23.96
N LYS A 192 22.54 18.92 -23.13
CA LYS A 192 22.96 20.29 -23.44
C LYS A 192 24.48 20.43 -23.53
N ARG A 193 25.25 19.73 -22.68
CA ARG A 193 26.73 19.69 -22.79
C ARG A 193 27.18 19.04 -24.10
N LYS A 194 26.55 17.94 -24.52
CA LYS A 194 26.85 17.32 -25.83
C LYS A 194 26.54 18.27 -26.99
N ARG A 195 25.44 19.02 -26.94
CA ARG A 195 25.12 20.03 -27.97
C ARG A 195 26.12 21.18 -28.02
N LYS A 196 26.63 21.65 -26.87
CA LYS A 196 27.66 22.70 -26.83
C LYS A 196 29.01 22.25 -27.38
N LEU A 197 29.37 20.96 -27.25
CA LEU A 197 30.59 20.41 -27.83
C LEU A 197 30.53 20.34 -29.37
N ALA A 198 29.32 20.29 -29.95
CA ALA A 198 29.09 20.22 -31.40
C ALA A 198 28.95 21.60 -32.08
N MET A 199 29.07 22.70 -31.33
CA MET A 199 28.86 24.06 -31.84
C MET A 199 29.99 24.99 -31.37
N ASP A 200 31.22 24.67 -31.75
CA ASP A 200 32.32 25.65 -31.68
C ASP A 200 32.11 26.66 -32.84
N PRO A 201 31.94 27.97 -32.57
CA PRO A 201 31.73 28.97 -33.61
C PRO A 201 32.88 29.08 -34.62
N ASN A 202 34.06 28.54 -34.28
CA ASN A 202 35.25 28.60 -35.13
C ASN A 202 35.42 27.36 -36.03
N LEU A 203 34.57 26.33 -35.86
CA LEU A 203 34.56 25.13 -36.70
C LEU A 203 33.47 25.25 -37.76
N ILE A 204 33.88 25.53 -39.00
CA ILE A 204 32.98 25.65 -40.15
C ILE A 204 32.87 24.27 -40.82
N PRO A 205 31.67 23.67 -40.89
CA PRO A 205 31.49 22.39 -41.58
C PRO A 205 31.50 22.59 -43.09
N LEU A 206 32.41 21.90 -43.78
CA LEU A 206 32.56 21.85 -45.24
C LEU A 206 32.29 20.42 -45.72
N GLY A 207 31.03 19.99 -45.70
CA GLY A 207 30.63 18.63 -46.05
C GLY A 207 31.18 17.60 -45.05
N THR A 208 32.13 16.75 -45.48
CA THR A 208 32.82 15.77 -44.63
C THR A 208 34.01 16.35 -43.85
N TYR A 209 34.42 17.58 -44.19
CA TYR A 209 35.57 18.26 -43.59
C TYR A 209 35.11 19.31 -42.57
N HIS A 210 35.93 19.59 -41.57
CA HIS A 210 35.69 20.69 -40.63
C HIS A 210 36.90 21.63 -40.66
N PHE A 211 36.66 22.90 -40.97
CA PHE A 211 37.71 23.92 -40.98
C PHE A 211 37.72 24.67 -39.64
N ASP A 212 38.84 24.63 -38.92
CA ASP A 212 39.07 25.41 -37.71
C ASP A 212 39.72 26.75 -38.07
N LYS A 213 38.91 27.82 -38.08
CA LYS A 213 39.34 29.17 -38.44
C LYS A 213 40.40 29.73 -37.50
N ARG A 214 40.44 29.27 -36.24
CA ARG A 214 41.36 29.83 -35.23
C ARG A 214 42.76 29.23 -35.35
N ASN A 215 42.84 27.93 -35.63
CA ASN A 215 44.11 27.21 -35.70
C ASN A 215 44.60 27.03 -37.14
N THR A 216 43.83 27.48 -38.14
CA THR A 216 44.11 27.26 -39.58
C THR A 216 44.33 25.78 -39.90
N GLU A 217 43.50 24.91 -39.31
CA GLU A 217 43.58 23.46 -39.46
C GLU A 217 42.34 22.93 -40.18
N LEU A 218 42.54 21.96 -41.08
CA LEU A 218 41.46 21.15 -41.64
C LEU A 218 41.38 19.80 -40.92
N ILE A 219 40.22 19.49 -40.35
CA ILE A 219 39.95 18.26 -39.60
C ILE A 219 39.14 17.30 -40.46
N ILE A 220 39.70 16.11 -40.68
CA ILE A 220 39.10 15.03 -41.47
C ILE A 220 39.04 13.80 -40.57
N GLU A 221 37.85 13.46 -40.09
CA GLU A 221 37.62 12.42 -39.08
C GLU A 221 38.48 12.59 -37.81
N HIS A 222 39.71 12.05 -37.80
CA HIS A 222 40.68 12.11 -36.70
C HIS A 222 42.06 12.67 -37.11
N GLN A 223 42.24 13.07 -38.36
CA GLN A 223 43.47 13.65 -38.86
C GLN A 223 43.36 15.17 -38.93
N ARG A 224 44.41 15.87 -38.50
CA ARG A 224 44.55 17.33 -38.53
C ARG A 224 45.60 17.69 -39.56
N ILE A 225 45.25 18.60 -40.47
CA ILE A 225 46.13 19.08 -41.53
C ILE A 225 46.25 20.59 -41.35
N ASP A 226 47.47 21.06 -41.10
CA ASP A 226 47.76 22.49 -41.01
C ASP A 226 47.68 23.12 -42.41
N LEU A 227 46.93 24.21 -42.53
CA LEU A 227 46.78 24.96 -43.77
C LEU A 227 47.74 26.15 -43.78
N THR A 228 48.27 26.45 -44.95
CA THR A 228 49.05 27.68 -45.11
C THR A 228 48.14 28.91 -45.11
N GLY A 229 48.67 30.08 -44.75
CA GLY A 229 47.85 31.29 -44.63
C GLY A 229 47.09 31.71 -45.90
N LYS A 230 47.53 31.26 -47.08
CA LYS A 230 46.79 31.50 -48.34
C LYS A 230 45.69 30.47 -48.58
N GLU A 231 45.88 29.23 -48.14
CA GLU A 231 44.88 28.16 -48.27
C GLU A 231 43.72 28.36 -47.28
N ALA A 232 44.02 28.84 -46.07
CA ALA A 232 43.01 29.19 -45.08
C ALA A 232 42.14 30.40 -45.47
N ASP A 233 42.65 31.30 -46.32
CA ASP A 233 41.93 32.51 -46.79
C ASP A 233 41.04 32.21 -48.02
N LEU A 234 41.27 31.08 -48.69
CA LEU A 234 40.49 30.59 -49.82
C LEU A 234 39.24 29.77 -49.39
N LEU A 235 39.20 29.30 -48.14
CA LEU A 235 38.15 28.44 -47.57
C LEU A 235 37.18 29.24 -46.69
#